data_AF-A0A0D2WY84-F1
#
_entry.id   AF-A0A0D2WY84-F1
#
_cell.length_a   1.000
_cell.length_b   1.000
_cell.length_c   1.000
_cell.angle_alpha   90.00
_cell.angle_beta   90.00
_cell.angle_gamma   90.00
#
_symmetry.space_group_name_H-M   'P 1'
#
loop_
_entity.id
_entity.type
_entity.pdbx_description
1 polymer ?
#
loop_
_entity_poly.entity_id
_entity_poly.type
_entity_poly.pdbx_seq_one_letter_code
_entity_poly.pdbx_strand_id
1 'polypeptide(L)'
;IILTSALKCREDLDEFFHLHEHLTTIPDPWTSSTKVRNALVRQYEVTTEAIGRTASVEQRALFLQQLAVLTDLLLTSYWGELEFLEFHGPEYEERHVAVFNTFVECRPRFIDPFVKHNDTAMAFALAEKYKHFQLLIQMCEDMDAPAQLDTYVRQFEPDGFAQELFQWYLDHGKAAKLLKSPRSRDAALGEFLKTHPELSWLHDIRTDNYAQAAMTLRDLAKNETALFQKRKTLLSLWKMALACADESNPEDSEDVWQFMWFMQVQELLVSDAKYAPLVAGFGNNGVNLETDYLEPLRLIDAFIGQYNPIPDAIDLALAMETYARSMPSRSDEENTSLLLDICVRSILKNDWSAVINASKQSPTDAELLQILNATAFFSLASLFDSQELLYSMNITLPDIVLLANDSRLGILRGNTELIRLLQTTAGMTSRSM
;
A
#
# COMPACT_ATOMS: atom_id res chain seq x y z
N ILE A 1 -50.13 17.65 16.66
CA ILE A 1 -51.19 18.08 17.60
C ILE A 1 -51.23 17.17 18.83
N ILE A 2 -51.51 15.86 18.70
CA ILE A 2 -51.61 14.95 19.87
C ILE A 2 -50.26 14.79 20.62
N LEU A 3 -49.14 14.64 19.90
CA LEU A 3 -47.81 14.53 20.51
C LEU A 3 -47.35 15.84 21.17
N THR A 4 -47.60 16.97 20.51
CA THR A 4 -47.31 18.30 21.07
C THR A 4 -48.17 18.62 22.30
N SER A 5 -49.43 18.16 22.36
CA SER A 5 -50.25 18.28 23.56
C SER A 5 -49.81 17.32 24.66
N ALA A 6 -49.30 16.13 24.31
CA ALA A 6 -48.74 15.21 25.29
C ALA A 6 -47.42 15.73 25.90
N LEU A 7 -46.56 16.37 25.11
CA LEU A 7 -45.35 17.04 25.60
C LEU A 7 -45.66 18.23 26.50
N LYS A 8 -46.61 19.09 26.12
CA LYS A 8 -47.09 20.17 27.00
C LYS A 8 -47.68 19.65 28.30
N CYS A 9 -48.50 18.60 28.23
CA CYS A 9 -49.03 17.96 29.42
C CYS A 9 -47.92 17.40 30.31
N ARG A 10 -46.79 16.96 29.73
CA ARG A 10 -45.61 16.53 30.50
C ARG A 10 -44.94 17.70 31.21
N GLU A 11 -44.71 18.83 30.52
CA GLU A 11 -44.14 20.05 31.11
C GLU A 11 -45.03 20.60 32.24
N ASP A 12 -46.35 20.58 32.04
CA ASP A 12 -47.33 21.03 33.05
C ASP A 12 -47.41 20.07 34.25
N LEU A 13 -47.10 18.78 34.07
CA LEU A 13 -47.09 17.78 35.13
C LEU A 13 -45.71 17.63 35.80
N ASP A 14 -44.64 18.18 35.23
CA ASP A 14 -43.28 18.15 35.77
C ASP A 14 -43.18 18.91 37.10
N GLU A 15 -43.85 20.07 37.20
CA GLU A 15 -43.97 20.84 38.44
C GLU A 15 -44.76 20.09 39.53
N PHE A 16 -45.68 19.21 39.15
CA PHE A 16 -46.58 18.49 40.06
C PHE A 16 -45.99 17.20 40.63
N PHE A 17 -45.10 16.52 39.88
CA PHE A 17 -44.55 15.23 40.27
C PHE A 17 -43.12 15.27 40.82
N HIS A 18 -42.48 16.45 40.87
CA HIS A 18 -41.10 16.59 41.35
C HIS A 18 -40.15 15.54 40.75
N LEU A 19 -40.23 15.33 39.43
CA LEU A 19 -39.47 14.31 38.69
C LEU A 19 -37.93 14.50 38.74
N HIS A 20 -37.44 15.55 39.39
CA HIS A 20 -36.01 15.85 39.60
C HIS A 20 -35.52 15.61 41.03
N GLU A 21 -36.40 15.33 42.00
CA GLU A 21 -35.97 14.97 43.36
C GLU A 21 -35.87 13.45 43.50
N HIS A 22 -34.63 12.96 43.39
CA HIS A 22 -34.19 11.60 43.72
C HIS A 22 -34.66 10.45 42.79
N LEU A 23 -34.31 10.52 41.51
CA LEU A 23 -34.14 9.30 40.72
C LEU A 23 -32.68 8.82 40.85
N THR A 24 -32.44 7.86 41.75
CA THR A 24 -31.16 7.13 41.84
C THR A 24 -30.91 6.21 40.64
N THR A 25 -31.87 6.10 39.73
CA THR A 25 -31.85 5.27 38.52
C THR A 25 -32.58 6.01 37.40
N ILE A 26 -32.01 6.04 36.20
CA ILE A 26 -32.68 6.55 34.99
C ILE A 26 -33.81 5.55 34.67
N PRO A 27 -35.09 5.94 34.69
CA PRO A 27 -36.18 5.03 34.33
C PRO A 27 -36.18 4.76 32.82
N ASP A 28 -36.49 3.52 32.41
CA ASP A 28 -36.61 3.15 30.99
C ASP A 28 -37.58 4.10 30.28
N PRO A 29 -37.14 4.84 29.25
CA PRO A 29 -38.02 5.80 28.58
C PRO A 29 -39.21 5.05 27.98
N TRP A 30 -40.44 5.46 28.31
CA TRP A 30 -41.65 4.83 27.75
C TRP A 30 -41.70 4.91 26.20
N THR A 31 -40.98 5.88 25.61
CA THR A 31 -40.76 6.03 24.16
C THR A 31 -39.89 4.91 23.56
N SER A 32 -39.10 4.21 24.38
CA SER A 32 -38.28 3.05 24.00
C SER A 32 -39.09 1.76 23.87
N SER A 33 -40.36 1.77 24.31
CA SER A 33 -41.26 0.63 24.07
C SER A 33 -41.41 0.36 22.58
N THR A 34 -41.14 -0.88 22.16
CA THR A 34 -41.20 -1.32 20.75
C THR A 34 -42.53 -0.98 20.08
N LYS A 35 -43.64 -1.04 20.81
CA LYS A 35 -44.97 -0.69 20.30
C LYS A 35 -45.10 0.80 19.98
N VAL A 36 -44.58 1.66 20.86
CA VAL A 36 -44.62 3.12 20.70
C VAL A 36 -43.69 3.53 19.55
N ARG A 37 -42.48 2.97 19.51
CA ARG A 37 -41.51 3.20 18.43
C ARG A 37 -42.05 2.79 17.06
N ASN A 38 -42.65 1.60 16.95
CA ASN A 38 -43.26 1.15 15.70
C ASN A 38 -44.43 2.04 15.25
N ALA A 39 -45.24 2.54 16.18
CA ALA A 39 -46.32 3.47 15.86
C ALA A 39 -45.78 4.82 15.35
N LEU A 40 -44.70 5.33 15.97
CA LEU A 40 -44.05 6.57 15.56
C LEU A 40 -43.35 6.43 14.20
N VAL A 41 -42.65 5.33 13.94
CA VAL A 41 -42.05 5.04 12.63
C VAL A 41 -43.13 4.96 11.55
N ARG A 42 -44.25 4.28 11.82
CA ARG A 42 -45.37 4.23 10.87
C ARG A 42 -45.97 5.60 10.62
N GLN A 43 -46.10 6.44 11.66
CA GLN A 43 -46.57 7.81 11.49
C GLN A 43 -45.59 8.63 10.64
N TYR A 44 -44.28 8.46 10.84
CA TYR A 44 -43.23 9.08 10.04
C TYR A 44 -43.34 8.69 8.56
N GLU A 45 -43.48 7.40 8.27
CA GLU A 45 -43.64 6.88 6.90
C GLU A 45 -44.90 7.45 6.22
N VAL A 46 -46.03 7.48 6.92
CA VAL A 46 -47.26 8.07 6.37
C VAL A 46 -47.09 9.57 6.09
N THR A 47 -46.41 10.31 6.97
CA THR A 47 -46.15 11.74 6.75
C THR A 47 -45.18 12.00 5.58
N THR A 48 -44.16 11.17 5.38
CA THR A 48 -43.25 11.30 4.22
C THR A 48 -43.97 11.01 2.90
N GLU A 49 -44.83 9.98 2.85
CA GLU A 49 -45.68 9.73 1.68
C GLU A 49 -46.64 10.89 1.39
N ALA A 50 -47.23 11.48 2.44
CA ALA A 50 -48.13 12.62 2.30
C ALA A 50 -47.41 13.84 1.71
N ILE A 51 -46.16 14.11 2.11
CA ILE A 51 -45.33 15.18 1.54
C ILE A 51 -45.11 14.97 0.03
N GLY A 52 -44.85 13.73 -0.40
CA GLY A 52 -44.67 13.39 -1.81
C GLY A 52 -45.93 13.56 -2.67
N ARG A 53 -47.12 13.38 -2.09
CA ARG A 53 -48.42 13.51 -2.78
C ARG A 53 -48.97 14.93 -2.81
N THR A 54 -48.45 15.82 -1.95
CA THR A 54 -49.03 17.15 -1.74
C THR A 54 -48.38 18.19 -2.67
N ALA A 55 -49.21 18.87 -3.48
CA ALA A 55 -48.75 19.94 -4.39
C ALA A 55 -48.73 21.33 -3.75
N SER A 56 -49.44 21.56 -2.65
CA SER A 56 -49.50 22.85 -1.95
C SER A 56 -48.25 23.11 -1.10
N VAL A 57 -47.62 24.27 -1.29
CA VAL A 57 -46.40 24.69 -0.57
C VAL A 57 -46.65 24.85 0.94
N GLU A 58 -47.80 25.40 1.33
CA GLU A 58 -48.14 25.65 2.75
C GLU A 58 -48.35 24.35 3.52
N GLN A 59 -49.05 23.39 2.92
CA GLN A 59 -49.26 22.07 3.52
C GLN A 59 -47.94 21.29 3.59
N ARG A 60 -47.09 21.43 2.59
CA ARG A 60 -45.75 20.82 2.57
C ARG A 60 -44.88 21.35 3.72
N ALA A 61 -44.88 22.65 3.97
CA ALA A 61 -44.17 23.25 5.10
C ALA A 61 -44.70 22.76 6.45
N LEU A 62 -46.03 22.66 6.62
CA LEU A 62 -46.65 22.10 7.83
C LEU A 62 -46.29 20.63 8.04
N PHE A 63 -46.28 19.82 6.99
CA PHE A 63 -45.88 18.42 7.08
C PHE A 63 -44.38 18.26 7.38
N LEU A 64 -43.51 19.12 6.83
CA LEU A 64 -42.08 19.14 7.18
C LEU A 64 -41.86 19.51 8.66
N GLN A 65 -42.59 20.48 9.19
CA GLN A 65 -42.54 20.79 10.63
C GLN A 65 -43.01 19.61 11.49
N GLN A 66 -44.09 18.93 11.10
CA GLN A 66 -44.55 17.72 11.80
C GLN A 66 -43.53 16.59 11.71
N LEU A 67 -42.89 16.42 10.55
CA LEU A 67 -41.83 15.45 10.33
C LEU A 67 -40.64 15.76 11.25
N ALA A 68 -40.25 17.02 11.39
CA ALA A 68 -39.14 17.43 12.25
C ALA A 68 -39.39 17.06 13.73
N VAL A 69 -40.60 17.31 14.23
CA VAL A 69 -41.00 16.92 15.59
C VAL A 69 -41.01 15.39 15.76
N LEU A 70 -41.46 14.64 14.75
CA LEU A 70 -41.45 13.18 14.78
C LEU A 70 -40.03 12.61 14.76
N THR A 71 -39.14 13.17 13.92
CA THR A 71 -37.72 12.82 13.86
C THR A 71 -37.06 13.08 15.21
N ASP A 72 -37.29 14.25 15.79
CA ASP A 72 -36.73 14.61 17.09
C ASP A 72 -37.17 13.65 18.19
N LEU A 73 -38.46 13.31 18.23
CA LEU A 73 -39.00 12.40 19.23
C LEU A 73 -38.49 10.95 19.04
N LEU A 74 -38.39 10.49 17.79
CA LEU A 74 -37.84 9.17 17.46
C LEU A 74 -36.36 9.08 17.85
N LEU A 75 -35.53 10.01 17.39
CA LEU A 75 -34.08 9.99 17.66
C LEU A 75 -33.78 10.21 19.15
N THR A 76 -34.56 11.04 19.85
CA THR A 76 -34.47 11.17 21.32
C THR A 76 -34.88 9.88 22.03
N SER A 77 -35.83 9.11 21.49
CA SER A 77 -36.19 7.80 22.07
C SER A 77 -35.06 6.77 21.95
N TYR A 78 -34.28 6.82 20.87
CA TYR A 78 -33.09 5.97 20.73
C TYR A 78 -31.96 6.46 21.63
N TRP A 79 -31.74 7.77 21.70
CA TRP A 79 -30.73 8.36 22.59
C TRP A 79 -30.99 8.03 24.06
N GLY A 80 -32.23 8.18 24.52
CA GLY A 80 -32.60 7.84 25.90
C GLY A 80 -32.48 6.34 26.22
N GLU A 81 -32.71 5.46 25.24
CA GLU A 81 -32.44 4.02 25.42
C GLU A 81 -30.94 3.75 25.55
N LEU A 82 -30.09 4.43 24.76
CA LEU A 82 -28.65 4.31 24.85
C LEU A 82 -28.12 4.79 26.21
N GLU A 83 -28.55 5.96 26.67
CA GLU A 83 -28.15 6.51 27.97
C GLU A 83 -28.59 5.63 29.14
N PHE A 84 -29.80 5.05 29.06
CA PHE A 84 -30.26 4.06 30.02
C PHE A 84 -29.36 2.81 30.03
N LEU A 85 -29.04 2.26 28.86
CA LEU A 85 -28.23 1.05 28.75
C LEU A 85 -26.78 1.29 29.21
N GLU A 86 -26.20 2.46 28.96
CA GLU A 86 -24.87 2.85 29.46
C GLU A 86 -24.82 2.91 30.99
N PHE A 87 -25.87 3.44 31.62
CA PHE A 87 -25.97 3.55 33.07
C PHE A 87 -26.06 2.18 33.78
N HIS A 88 -26.65 1.18 33.12
CA HIS A 88 -26.88 -0.15 33.69
C HIS A 88 -25.71 -1.14 33.51
N GLY A 89 -24.63 -0.75 32.83
CA GLY A 89 -23.35 -1.47 32.83
C GLY A 89 -23.26 -2.69 31.89
N PRO A 90 -22.21 -3.53 32.05
CA PRO A 90 -21.76 -4.48 31.02
C PRO A 90 -22.70 -5.66 30.75
N GLU A 91 -23.70 -5.91 31.61
CA GLU A 91 -24.73 -6.94 31.35
C GLU A 91 -25.62 -6.60 30.15
N TYR A 92 -25.66 -5.32 29.76
CA TYR A 92 -26.48 -4.81 28.66
C TYR A 92 -25.68 -4.38 27.43
N GLU A 93 -24.37 -4.64 27.40
CA GLU A 93 -23.45 -4.22 26.32
C GLU A 93 -23.91 -4.73 24.93
N GLU A 94 -24.31 -6.00 24.83
CA GLU A 94 -24.81 -6.57 23.56
C GLU A 94 -26.07 -5.85 23.06
N ARG A 95 -26.95 -5.45 24.00
CA ARG A 95 -28.17 -4.72 23.68
C ARG A 95 -27.87 -3.26 23.35
N HIS A 96 -26.91 -2.64 24.03
CA HIS A 96 -26.41 -1.30 23.71
C HIS A 96 -25.86 -1.24 22.29
N VAL A 97 -24.97 -2.17 21.93
CA VAL A 97 -24.40 -2.27 20.58
C VAL A 97 -25.49 -2.48 19.52
N ALA A 98 -26.47 -3.36 19.78
CA ALA A 98 -27.58 -3.58 18.85
C ALA A 98 -28.42 -2.31 18.65
N VAL A 99 -28.79 -1.61 19.74
CA VAL A 99 -29.57 -0.37 19.66
C VAL A 99 -28.75 0.74 18.98
N PHE A 100 -27.46 0.85 19.29
CA PHE A 100 -26.56 1.82 18.67
C PHE A 100 -26.45 1.60 17.16
N ASN A 101 -26.28 0.36 16.70
CA ASN A 101 -26.25 0.04 15.27
C ASN A 101 -27.58 0.41 14.58
N THR A 102 -28.73 0.07 15.19
CA THR A 102 -30.02 0.50 14.63
C THR A 102 -30.18 2.01 14.60
N PHE A 103 -29.63 2.73 15.58
CA PHE A 103 -29.62 4.19 15.61
C PHE A 103 -28.72 4.78 14.51
N VAL A 104 -27.53 4.23 14.28
CA VAL A 104 -26.64 4.61 13.16
C VAL A 104 -27.36 4.42 11.81
N GLU A 105 -28.03 3.28 11.60
CA GLU A 105 -28.74 2.99 10.34
C GLU A 105 -29.98 3.87 10.13
N CYS A 106 -30.72 4.16 11.21
CA CYS A 106 -31.96 4.90 11.14
C CYS A 106 -31.74 6.42 11.02
N ARG A 107 -30.63 6.95 11.55
CA ARG A 107 -30.26 8.37 11.47
C ARG A 107 -30.34 8.97 10.05
N PRO A 108 -29.64 8.45 9.03
CA PRO A 108 -29.73 8.99 7.68
C PRO A 108 -31.15 8.87 7.11
N ARG A 109 -31.83 7.74 7.35
CA ARG A 109 -33.21 7.51 6.87
C ARG A 109 -34.19 8.59 7.33
N PHE A 110 -34.03 9.09 8.55
CA PHE A 110 -34.92 10.12 9.10
C PHE A 110 -34.54 11.55 8.75
N ILE A 111 -33.27 11.83 8.43
CA ILE A 111 -32.77 13.18 8.14
C ILE A 111 -32.75 13.45 6.62
N ASP A 112 -32.48 12.45 5.78
CA ASP A 112 -32.41 12.57 4.32
C ASP A 112 -33.64 13.23 3.66
N PRO A 113 -34.89 13.01 4.12
CA PRO A 113 -36.04 13.67 3.51
C PRO A 113 -36.01 15.19 3.61
N PHE A 114 -35.40 15.77 4.65
CA PHE A 114 -35.24 17.22 4.78
C PHE A 114 -34.25 17.76 3.74
N VAL A 115 -33.17 17.03 3.47
CA VAL A 115 -32.20 17.36 2.41
C VAL A 115 -32.88 17.29 1.04
N LYS A 116 -33.66 16.24 0.77
CA LYS A 116 -34.43 16.09 -0.49
C LYS A 116 -35.46 17.19 -0.73
N HIS A 117 -35.99 17.78 0.34
CA HIS A 117 -36.97 18.85 0.27
C HIS A 117 -36.35 20.25 0.36
N ASN A 118 -35.01 20.35 0.32
CA ASN A 118 -34.23 21.58 0.32
C ASN A 118 -34.37 22.41 1.63
N ASP A 119 -34.75 21.77 2.73
CA ASP A 119 -34.88 22.42 4.04
C ASP A 119 -33.57 22.28 4.82
N THR A 120 -32.52 22.92 4.32
CA THR A 120 -31.14 22.75 4.78
C THR A 120 -30.94 23.14 6.23
N ALA A 121 -31.59 24.21 6.70
CA ALA A 121 -31.48 24.69 8.08
C ALA A 121 -31.96 23.65 9.10
N MET A 122 -33.08 22.97 8.83
CA MET A 122 -33.61 21.92 9.72
C MET A 122 -32.73 20.67 9.67
N ALA A 123 -32.24 20.30 8.49
CA ALA A 123 -31.32 19.18 8.34
C ALA A 123 -30.01 19.40 9.10
N PHE A 124 -29.41 20.62 9.05
CA PHE A 124 -28.24 20.97 9.85
C PHE A 124 -28.53 20.87 11.36
N ALA A 125 -29.64 21.45 11.83
CA ALA A 125 -29.99 21.41 13.25
C ALA A 125 -30.20 19.98 13.79
N LEU A 126 -30.86 19.12 13.00
CA LEU A 126 -31.04 17.71 13.37
C LEU A 126 -29.73 16.93 13.31
N ALA A 127 -28.92 17.14 12.28
CA ALA A 127 -27.65 16.44 12.12
C ALA A 127 -26.62 16.86 13.18
N GLU A 128 -26.63 18.12 13.61
CA GLU A 128 -25.82 18.64 14.72
C GLU A 128 -26.29 18.03 16.06
N LYS A 129 -27.60 18.04 16.32
CA LYS A 129 -28.17 17.49 17.56
C LYS A 129 -27.87 15.99 17.75
N TYR A 130 -27.94 15.21 16.67
CA TYR A 130 -27.74 13.76 16.70
C TYR A 130 -26.38 13.30 16.19
N LYS A 131 -25.42 14.25 16.08
CA LYS A 131 -24.02 14.00 15.71
C LYS A 131 -23.89 13.13 14.46
N HIS A 132 -24.66 13.42 13.42
CA HIS A 132 -24.53 12.73 12.13
C HIS A 132 -23.46 13.43 11.29
N PHE A 133 -22.19 13.14 11.56
CA PHE A 133 -21.08 13.88 10.97
C PHE A 133 -20.97 13.69 9.46
N GLN A 134 -21.13 12.47 8.92
CA GLN A 134 -21.11 12.24 7.47
C GLN A 134 -22.08 13.13 6.68
N LEU A 135 -23.33 13.29 7.15
CA LEU A 135 -24.33 14.13 6.51
C LEU A 135 -23.98 15.62 6.65
N LEU A 136 -23.49 16.05 7.82
CA LEU A 136 -23.01 17.42 8.02
C LEU A 136 -21.88 17.75 7.04
N ILE A 137 -20.92 16.84 6.85
CA ILE A 137 -19.80 17.01 5.93
C ILE A 137 -20.30 17.11 4.49
N GLN A 138 -21.17 16.20 4.07
CA GLN A 138 -21.77 16.22 2.74
C GLN A 138 -22.50 17.54 2.48
N MET A 139 -23.34 17.98 3.41
CA MET A 139 -24.09 19.23 3.28
C MET A 139 -23.19 20.46 3.27
N CYS A 140 -22.11 20.49 4.09
CA CYS A 140 -21.15 21.59 4.08
C CYS A 140 -20.38 21.67 2.75
N GLU A 141 -20.06 20.53 2.15
CA GLU A 141 -19.38 20.45 0.85
C GLU A 141 -20.33 20.82 -0.31
N ASP A 142 -21.60 20.42 -0.25
CA ASP A 142 -22.61 20.78 -1.27
C ASP A 142 -22.88 22.31 -1.27
N MET A 143 -22.79 22.94 -0.10
CA MET A 143 -22.98 24.40 0.09
C MET A 143 -21.68 25.20 -0.03
N ASP A 144 -20.54 24.53 -0.27
CA ASP A 144 -19.18 25.09 -0.33
C ASP A 144 -18.87 26.07 0.83
N ALA A 145 -19.16 25.63 2.06
CA ALA A 145 -19.05 26.44 3.29
C ALA A 145 -17.88 25.98 4.20
N PRO A 146 -16.61 26.24 3.83
CA PRO A 146 -15.45 25.74 4.58
C PRO A 146 -15.35 26.30 6.00
N ALA A 147 -15.85 27.52 6.24
CA ALA A 147 -15.82 28.15 7.57
C ALA A 147 -16.73 27.42 8.60
N GLN A 148 -17.85 26.86 8.14
CA GLN A 148 -18.74 26.07 9.00
C GLN A 148 -18.09 24.73 9.34
N LEU A 149 -17.48 24.07 8.36
CA LEU A 149 -16.73 22.83 8.58
C LEU A 149 -15.60 23.02 9.60
N ASP A 150 -14.85 24.11 9.50
CA ASP A 150 -13.78 24.45 10.45
C ASP A 150 -14.31 24.66 11.88
N THR A 151 -15.52 25.22 12.00
CA THR A 151 -16.19 25.42 13.29
C THR A 151 -16.61 24.09 13.88
N TYR A 152 -17.19 23.20 13.08
CA TYR A 152 -17.59 21.86 13.51
C TYR A 152 -16.41 20.99 13.92
N VAL A 153 -15.28 21.07 13.21
CA VAL A 153 -14.05 20.37 13.62
C VAL A 153 -13.61 20.79 15.02
N ARG A 154 -13.74 22.08 15.39
CA ARG A 154 -13.39 22.57 16.73
C ARG A 154 -14.43 22.23 17.79
N GLN A 155 -15.71 22.29 17.45
CA GLN A 155 -16.80 22.00 18.38
C GLN A 155 -16.88 20.51 18.74
N PHE A 156 -16.68 19.64 17.74
CA PHE A 156 -16.79 18.18 17.85
C PHE A 156 -15.43 17.47 17.83
N GLU A 157 -14.36 18.17 18.21
CA GLU A 157 -13.03 17.58 18.40
C GLU A 157 -13.04 16.34 19.33
N PRO A 158 -13.68 16.37 20.52
CA PRO A 158 -13.69 15.19 21.41
C PRO A 158 -14.49 14.01 20.86
N ASP A 159 -15.44 14.27 19.96
CA ASP A 159 -16.28 13.23 19.34
C ASP A 159 -15.64 12.62 18.08
N GLY A 160 -14.44 13.06 17.68
CA GLY A 160 -13.72 12.49 16.55
C GLY A 160 -14.16 12.97 15.16
N PHE A 161 -14.81 14.14 15.06
CA PHE A 161 -15.31 14.68 13.78
C PHE A 161 -14.24 14.76 12.68
N ALA A 162 -12.99 15.06 13.06
CA ALA A 162 -11.87 15.13 12.12
C ALA A 162 -11.60 13.77 11.45
N GLN A 163 -11.70 12.66 12.18
CA GLN A 163 -11.47 11.31 11.64
C GLN A 163 -12.56 10.94 10.63
N GLU A 164 -13.83 11.23 10.94
CA GLU A 164 -14.94 11.01 10.00
C GLU A 164 -14.83 11.90 8.75
N LEU A 165 -14.37 13.14 8.89
CA LEU A 165 -14.09 14.02 7.76
C LEU A 165 -13.00 13.44 6.85
N PHE A 166 -11.94 12.90 7.43
CA PHE A 166 -10.86 12.30 6.66
C PHE A 166 -11.31 11.04 5.93
N GLN A 167 -12.07 10.17 6.61
CA GLN A 167 -12.68 8.98 6.02
C GLN A 167 -13.59 9.36 4.84
N TRP A 168 -14.47 10.35 5.04
CA TRP A 168 -15.37 10.80 3.98
C TRP A 168 -14.63 11.33 2.75
N TYR A 169 -13.54 12.10 2.94
CA TYR A 169 -12.72 12.56 1.83
C TYR A 169 -12.01 11.43 1.08
N LEU A 170 -11.58 10.36 1.77
CA LEU A 170 -11.03 9.18 1.12
C LEU A 170 -12.08 8.43 0.31
N ASP A 171 -13.25 8.17 0.89
CA ASP A 171 -14.34 7.43 0.24
C ASP A 171 -14.82 8.14 -1.04
N HIS A 172 -14.78 9.48 -1.07
CA HIS A 172 -15.16 10.29 -2.23
C HIS A 172 -14.01 10.60 -3.18
N GLY A 173 -12.81 10.02 -2.98
CA GLY A 173 -11.64 10.24 -3.84
C GLY A 173 -11.08 11.67 -3.79
N LYS A 174 -11.41 12.44 -2.75
CA LYS A 174 -10.99 13.85 -2.54
C LYS A 174 -9.68 13.95 -1.74
N ALA A 175 -8.74 13.02 -1.94
CA ALA A 175 -7.44 12.99 -1.23
C ALA A 175 -6.62 14.29 -1.41
N ALA A 176 -6.76 14.97 -2.54
CA ALA A 176 -6.10 16.26 -2.76
C ALA A 176 -6.60 17.37 -1.83
N LYS A 177 -7.89 17.36 -1.45
CA LYS A 177 -8.44 18.30 -0.47
C LYS A 177 -7.98 17.94 0.95
N LEU A 178 -7.94 16.65 1.25
CA LEU A 178 -7.44 16.13 2.53
C LEU A 178 -6.03 16.65 2.84
N LEU A 179 -5.11 16.56 1.88
CA LEU A 179 -3.71 16.99 2.04
C LEU A 179 -3.54 18.53 2.06
N LYS A 180 -4.51 19.28 1.53
CA LYS A 180 -4.55 20.75 1.61
C LYS A 180 -5.14 21.26 2.93
N SER A 181 -5.43 20.37 3.88
CA SER A 181 -5.98 20.76 5.18
C SER A 181 -5.07 21.71 5.95
N PRO A 182 -5.64 22.59 6.81
CA PRO A 182 -4.87 23.52 7.62
C PRO A 182 -3.89 22.80 8.55
N ARG A 183 -2.71 23.41 8.77
CA ARG A 183 -1.63 22.86 9.61
C ARG A 183 -2.05 22.52 11.05
N SER A 184 -3.12 23.14 11.55
CA SER A 184 -3.66 22.86 12.88
C SER A 184 -4.22 21.44 13.02
N ARG A 185 -4.52 20.74 11.92
CA ARG A 185 -5.09 19.37 11.94
C ARG A 185 -4.06 18.28 11.61
N ASP A 186 -2.80 18.66 11.44
CA ASP A 186 -1.75 17.75 10.98
C ASP A 186 -1.49 16.60 11.97
N ALA A 187 -1.67 16.84 13.26
CA ALA A 187 -1.53 15.80 14.28
C ALA A 187 -2.62 14.70 14.14
N ALA A 188 -3.89 15.11 14.07
CA ALA A 188 -5.01 14.18 13.89
C ALA A 188 -4.98 13.49 12.52
N LEU A 189 -4.52 14.21 11.49
CA LEU A 189 -4.36 13.66 10.14
C LEU A 189 -3.22 12.63 10.10
N GLY A 190 -2.09 12.90 10.77
CA GLY A 190 -0.98 11.97 10.88
C GLY A 190 -1.37 10.67 11.59
N GLU A 191 -2.17 10.73 12.66
CA GLU A 191 -2.67 9.53 13.34
C GLU A 191 -3.58 8.69 12.43
N PHE A 192 -4.50 9.35 11.72
CA PHE A 192 -5.39 8.69 10.76
C PHE A 192 -4.63 8.05 9.59
N LEU A 193 -3.62 8.75 9.06
CA LEU A 193 -2.85 8.30 7.90
C LEU A 193 -1.90 7.13 8.18
N LYS A 194 -1.62 6.79 9.44
CA LYS A 194 -0.87 5.55 9.78
C LYS A 194 -1.57 4.30 9.25
N THR A 195 -2.90 4.32 9.15
CA THR A 195 -3.69 3.23 8.57
C THR A 195 -3.58 3.17 7.04
N HIS A 196 -3.17 4.27 6.40
CA HIS A 196 -3.09 4.43 4.94
C HIS A 196 -1.66 4.82 4.51
N PRO A 197 -0.72 3.86 4.47
CA PRO A 197 0.69 4.16 4.17
C PRO A 197 0.87 4.83 2.80
N GLU A 198 0.02 4.54 1.81
CA GLU A 198 0.06 5.15 0.46
C GLU A 198 -0.07 6.68 0.46
N LEU A 199 -0.66 7.26 1.51
CA LEU A 199 -0.87 8.70 1.65
C LEU A 199 -0.08 9.32 2.81
N SER A 200 0.42 8.50 3.74
CA SER A 200 1.21 8.97 4.89
C SER A 200 2.44 9.75 4.46
N TRP A 201 3.21 9.24 3.49
CA TRP A 201 4.46 9.88 3.05
C TRP A 201 4.25 11.30 2.51
N LEU A 202 3.10 11.59 1.89
CA LEU A 202 2.76 12.94 1.41
C LEU A 202 2.53 13.92 2.56
N HIS A 203 1.90 13.43 3.63
CA HIS A 203 1.71 14.20 4.85
C HIS A 203 3.03 14.44 5.58
N ASP A 204 3.87 13.42 5.66
CA ASP A 204 5.18 13.49 6.30
C ASP A 204 6.11 14.48 5.59
N ILE A 205 6.10 14.52 4.26
CA ILE A 205 6.83 15.56 3.49
C ILE A 205 6.30 16.96 3.79
N ARG A 206 4.97 17.15 3.87
CA ARG A 206 4.37 18.47 4.15
C ARG A 206 4.71 18.97 5.55
N THR A 207 4.93 18.06 6.49
CA THR A 207 5.28 18.34 7.89
C THR A 207 6.79 18.39 8.14
N ASP A 208 7.61 18.38 7.08
CA ASP A 208 9.07 18.36 7.12
C ASP A 208 9.67 17.12 7.83
N ASN A 209 8.89 16.05 8.00
CA ASN A 209 9.31 14.78 8.59
C ASN A 209 9.88 13.83 7.52
N TYR A 210 10.97 14.23 6.87
CA TYR A 210 11.54 13.49 5.74
C TYR A 210 12.04 12.09 6.09
N ALA A 211 12.51 11.84 7.32
CA ALA A 211 12.95 10.52 7.77
C ALA A 211 11.80 9.50 7.79
N GLN A 212 10.63 9.87 8.32
CA GLN A 212 9.44 9.01 8.34
C GLN A 212 8.85 8.82 6.93
N ALA A 213 8.87 9.88 6.11
CA ALA A 213 8.50 9.77 4.70
C ALA A 213 9.41 8.76 3.96
N ALA A 214 10.71 8.76 4.24
CA ALA A 214 11.64 7.80 3.66
C ALA A 214 11.33 6.36 4.14
N MET A 215 11.08 6.15 5.42
CA MET A 215 10.71 4.81 5.92
C MET A 215 9.43 4.26 5.25
N THR A 216 8.37 5.07 5.20
CA THR A 216 7.10 4.68 4.56
C THR A 216 7.25 4.43 3.06
N LEU A 217 8.00 5.27 2.35
CA LEU A 217 8.30 5.08 0.92
C LEU A 217 9.11 3.81 0.65
N ARG A 218 10.06 3.47 1.54
CA ARG A 218 10.83 2.22 1.46
C ARG A 218 9.91 1.01 1.56
N ASP A 219 9.01 1.00 2.54
CA ASP A 219 8.10 -0.13 2.76
C ASP A 219 7.10 -0.28 1.62
N LEU A 220 6.55 0.84 1.11
CA LEU A 220 5.71 0.84 -0.09
C LEU A 220 6.46 0.29 -1.31
N ALA A 221 7.72 0.67 -1.50
CA ALA A 221 8.52 0.18 -2.62
C ALA A 221 8.95 -1.28 -2.49
N LYS A 222 9.07 -1.82 -1.26
CA LYS A 222 9.29 -3.25 -1.01
C LYS A 222 8.03 -4.06 -1.34
N ASN A 223 6.85 -3.55 -1.00
CA ASN A 223 5.56 -4.21 -1.25
C ASN A 223 5.10 -4.11 -2.71
N GLU A 224 5.56 -3.09 -3.44
CA GLU A 224 5.22 -2.90 -4.85
C GLU A 224 6.00 -3.87 -5.75
N THR A 225 5.33 -4.95 -6.18
CA THR A 225 5.89 -5.94 -7.11
C THR A 225 5.17 -5.97 -8.46
N ALA A 226 4.06 -5.24 -8.61
CA ALA A 226 3.23 -5.28 -9.80
C ALA A 226 3.74 -4.31 -10.89
N LEU A 227 3.99 -3.05 -10.52
CA LEU A 227 4.27 -1.99 -11.49
C LEU A 227 5.72 -1.49 -11.38
N PHE A 228 6.51 -1.75 -12.43
CA PHE A 228 7.91 -1.32 -12.53
C PHE A 228 8.06 0.20 -12.37
N GLN A 229 7.27 0.97 -13.13
CA GLN A 229 7.35 2.44 -13.07
C GLN A 229 6.96 3.00 -11.70
N LYS A 230 5.91 2.43 -11.07
CA LYS A 230 5.49 2.85 -9.73
C LYS A 230 6.59 2.59 -8.71
N ARG A 231 7.17 1.38 -8.71
CA ARG A 231 8.30 1.03 -7.84
C ARG A 231 9.51 1.95 -8.04
N LYS A 232 9.86 2.24 -9.30
CA LYS A 232 10.95 3.18 -9.63
C LYS A 232 10.69 4.58 -9.09
N THR A 233 9.48 5.11 -9.28
CA THR A 233 9.13 6.44 -8.75
C THR A 233 9.20 6.46 -7.23
N LEU A 234 8.68 5.44 -6.54
CA LEU A 234 8.75 5.33 -5.08
C LEU A 234 10.20 5.29 -4.57
N LEU A 235 11.09 4.51 -5.20
CA LEU A 235 12.51 4.49 -4.83
C LEU A 235 13.23 5.81 -5.11
N SER A 236 12.91 6.48 -6.21
CA SER A 236 13.50 7.79 -6.52
C SER A 236 13.07 8.85 -5.50
N LEU A 237 11.80 8.84 -5.09
CA LEU A 237 11.26 9.72 -4.05
C LEU A 237 11.86 9.38 -2.68
N TRP A 238 12.00 8.11 -2.36
CA TRP A 238 12.68 7.64 -1.15
C TRP A 238 14.10 8.20 -1.07
N LYS A 239 14.87 8.09 -2.15
CA LYS A 239 16.25 8.61 -2.22
C LYS A 239 16.29 10.13 -2.02
N MET A 240 15.35 10.86 -2.61
CA MET A 240 15.23 12.31 -2.40
C MET A 240 14.87 12.64 -0.94
N ALA A 241 13.91 11.94 -0.35
CA ALA A 241 13.51 12.14 1.04
C ALA A 241 14.67 11.85 2.01
N LEU A 242 15.44 10.78 1.77
CA LEU A 242 16.63 10.46 2.54
C LEU A 242 17.71 11.55 2.41
N ALA A 243 17.93 12.06 1.19
CA ALA A 243 18.87 13.16 0.96
C ALA A 243 18.44 14.46 1.64
N CYS A 244 17.14 14.69 1.83
CA CYS A 244 16.61 15.84 2.58
C CYS A 244 16.65 15.65 4.09
N ALA A 245 16.66 14.40 4.59
CA ALA A 245 16.65 14.11 6.01
C ALA A 245 18.01 14.29 6.70
N ASP A 246 19.12 14.43 5.95
CA ASP A 246 20.52 14.45 6.42
C ASP A 246 20.94 13.24 7.32
N GLU A 247 20.04 12.32 7.62
CA GLU A 247 20.27 11.05 8.31
C GLU A 247 20.70 9.96 7.32
N SER A 248 21.95 10.05 6.85
CA SER A 248 22.57 9.02 6.03
C SER A 248 23.19 7.93 6.92
N ASN A 249 22.40 6.99 7.41
CA ASN A 249 22.95 5.68 7.77
C ASN A 249 22.87 4.76 6.54
N PRO A 250 23.99 4.54 5.82
CA PRO A 250 24.00 3.74 4.60
C PRO A 250 23.75 2.24 4.86
N GLU A 251 24.00 1.76 6.08
CA GLU A 251 23.86 0.34 6.45
C GLU A 251 22.40 -0.11 6.52
N ASP A 252 21.48 0.76 6.98
CA ASP A 252 20.06 0.41 7.06
C ASP A 252 19.38 0.29 5.69
N SER A 253 20.06 0.69 4.60
CA SER A 253 19.46 0.89 3.28
C SER A 253 19.96 -0.06 2.19
N GLU A 254 20.85 -1.01 2.51
CA GLU A 254 21.50 -1.88 1.52
C GLU A 254 20.49 -2.64 0.64
N ASP A 255 19.41 -3.20 1.22
CA ASP A 255 18.33 -3.85 0.47
C ASP A 255 17.74 -2.95 -0.62
N VAL A 256 17.59 -1.66 -0.32
CA VAL A 256 16.94 -0.69 -1.20
C VAL A 256 17.85 -0.31 -2.35
N TRP A 257 19.15 -0.17 -2.06
CA TRP A 257 20.17 0.00 -3.08
C TRP A 257 20.25 -1.22 -4.00
N GLN A 258 20.10 -2.45 -3.47
CA GLN A 258 20.00 -3.67 -4.27
C GLN A 258 18.76 -3.64 -5.19
N PHE A 259 17.58 -3.27 -4.69
CA PHE A 259 16.38 -3.15 -5.53
C PHE A 259 16.53 -2.09 -6.63
N MET A 260 17.16 -0.96 -6.32
CA MET A 260 17.40 0.09 -7.30
C MET A 260 18.38 -0.39 -8.40
N TRP A 261 19.39 -1.17 -8.03
CA TRP A 261 20.28 -1.82 -9.00
C TRP A 261 19.51 -2.73 -9.96
N PHE A 262 18.66 -3.64 -9.45
CA PHE A 262 17.88 -4.53 -10.31
C PHE A 262 17.01 -3.76 -11.30
N MET A 263 16.41 -2.64 -10.87
CA MET A 263 15.62 -1.81 -11.76
C MET A 263 16.44 -1.11 -12.84
N GLN A 264 17.66 -0.65 -12.50
CA GLN A 264 18.57 -0.06 -13.48
C GLN A 264 19.00 -1.09 -14.55
N VAL A 265 19.23 -2.34 -14.14
CA VAL A 265 19.54 -3.45 -15.05
C VAL A 265 18.35 -3.77 -15.96
N GLN A 266 17.13 -3.79 -15.43
CA GLN A 266 15.92 -3.96 -16.24
C GLN A 266 15.73 -2.81 -17.25
N GLU A 267 16.02 -1.57 -16.87
CA GLU A 267 15.95 -0.41 -17.78
C GLU A 267 17.00 -0.50 -18.90
N LEU A 268 18.21 -1.02 -18.60
CA LEU A 268 19.23 -1.28 -19.60
C LEU A 268 18.75 -2.32 -20.64
N LEU A 269 18.05 -3.38 -20.19
CA LEU A 269 17.45 -4.38 -21.09
C LEU A 269 16.40 -3.78 -22.03
N VAL A 270 15.62 -2.79 -21.58
CA VAL A 270 14.58 -2.14 -22.40
C VAL A 270 15.19 -1.09 -23.34
N SER A 271 16.22 -0.36 -22.89
CA SER A 271 16.79 0.77 -23.63
C SER A 271 17.80 0.39 -24.70
N ASP A 272 18.57 -0.68 -24.50
CA ASP A 272 19.58 -1.12 -25.46
C ASP A 272 18.94 -1.96 -26.59
N ALA A 273 19.12 -1.49 -27.83
CA ALA A 273 18.65 -2.15 -29.04
C ALA A 273 19.17 -3.59 -29.20
N LYS A 274 20.31 -3.92 -28.56
CA LYS A 274 20.87 -5.28 -28.51
C LYS A 274 19.88 -6.30 -27.96
N TYR A 275 19.03 -5.91 -27.00
CA TYR A 275 18.12 -6.82 -26.30
C TYR A 275 16.68 -6.78 -26.83
N ALA A 276 16.40 -6.02 -27.89
CA ALA A 276 15.09 -6.01 -28.56
C ALA A 276 14.50 -7.42 -28.87
N PRO A 277 15.27 -8.42 -29.35
CA PRO A 277 14.72 -9.77 -29.53
C PRO A 277 14.38 -10.49 -28.22
N LEU A 278 15.10 -10.20 -27.12
CA LEU A 278 14.74 -10.68 -25.77
C LEU A 278 13.41 -10.07 -25.35
N VAL A 279 13.27 -8.75 -25.52
CA VAL A 279 12.06 -8.00 -25.15
C VAL A 279 10.83 -8.54 -25.89
N ALA A 280 10.97 -8.80 -27.19
CA ALA A 280 9.89 -9.42 -27.98
C ALA A 280 9.58 -10.86 -27.53
N GLY A 281 10.58 -11.64 -27.15
CA GLY A 281 10.41 -13.00 -26.60
C GLY A 281 9.63 -13.01 -25.29
N PHE A 282 9.94 -12.10 -24.36
CA PHE A 282 9.19 -11.93 -23.12
C PHE A 282 7.77 -11.40 -23.34
N GLY A 283 7.59 -10.47 -24.29
CA GLY A 283 6.28 -9.96 -24.68
C GLY A 283 5.33 -11.05 -25.20
N ASN A 284 5.85 -12.04 -25.94
CA ASN A 284 5.07 -13.19 -26.41
C ASN A 284 4.61 -14.12 -25.25
N ASN A 285 5.32 -14.10 -24.12
CA ASN A 285 4.96 -14.83 -22.90
C ASN A 285 3.99 -14.04 -22.01
N GLY A 286 3.50 -12.88 -22.48
CA GLY A 286 2.56 -12.02 -21.76
C GLY A 286 3.20 -11.15 -20.68
N VAL A 287 4.52 -11.04 -20.63
CA VAL A 287 5.24 -10.17 -19.69
C VAL A 287 5.72 -8.94 -20.45
N ASN A 288 5.26 -7.77 -20.02
CA ASN A 288 5.73 -6.52 -20.61
C ASN A 288 6.82 -5.92 -19.73
N LEU A 289 8.07 -5.97 -20.21
CA LEU A 289 9.26 -5.49 -19.50
C LEU A 289 9.23 -3.98 -19.19
N GLU A 290 8.38 -3.20 -19.87
CA GLU A 290 8.21 -1.78 -19.61
C GLU A 290 7.28 -1.48 -18.42
N THR A 291 6.31 -2.38 -18.17
CA THR A 291 5.26 -2.18 -17.15
C THR A 291 5.46 -3.07 -15.93
N ASP A 292 5.92 -4.30 -16.13
CA ASP A 292 5.96 -5.33 -15.11
C ASP A 292 7.34 -5.40 -14.48
N TYR A 293 7.41 -5.55 -13.17
CA TYR A 293 8.68 -5.74 -12.47
C TYR A 293 9.20 -7.16 -12.69
N LEU A 294 10.45 -7.31 -13.12
CA LEU A 294 11.08 -8.61 -13.31
C LEU A 294 11.86 -9.01 -12.05
N GLU A 295 11.54 -10.19 -11.51
CA GLU A 295 12.29 -10.74 -10.39
C GLU A 295 13.75 -11.04 -10.75
N PRO A 296 14.69 -11.00 -9.79
CA PRO A 296 16.11 -11.21 -10.04
C PRO A 296 16.45 -12.53 -10.76
N LEU A 297 15.72 -13.63 -10.50
CA LEU A 297 15.93 -14.89 -11.22
C LEU A 297 15.58 -14.76 -12.70
N ARG A 298 14.46 -14.11 -13.00
CA ARG A 298 14.03 -13.89 -14.38
C ARG A 298 14.95 -12.93 -15.11
N LEU A 299 15.60 -11.99 -14.41
CA LEU A 299 16.66 -11.16 -14.98
C LEU A 299 17.89 -11.99 -15.34
N ILE A 300 18.35 -12.89 -14.46
CA ILE A 300 19.46 -13.81 -14.74
C ILE A 300 19.09 -14.70 -15.95
N ASP A 301 17.88 -15.27 -15.95
CA ASP A 301 17.36 -16.07 -17.07
C ASP A 301 17.20 -15.24 -18.35
N ALA A 302 16.95 -13.93 -18.27
CA ALA A 302 16.90 -13.07 -19.45
C ALA A 302 18.29 -12.90 -20.06
N PHE A 303 19.33 -12.70 -19.23
CA PHE A 303 20.70 -12.55 -19.71
C PHE A 303 21.30 -13.86 -20.24
N ILE A 304 20.93 -14.99 -19.62
CA ILE A 304 21.62 -16.27 -19.81
C ILE A 304 20.75 -17.33 -20.50
N GLY A 305 19.44 -17.12 -20.55
CA GLY A 305 18.46 -18.07 -21.06
C GLY A 305 18.41 -18.21 -22.58
N GLN A 306 17.40 -18.93 -23.06
CA GLN A 306 17.30 -19.38 -24.45
C GLN A 306 17.21 -18.23 -25.48
N TYR A 307 16.78 -17.06 -25.01
CA TYR A 307 16.59 -15.89 -25.87
C TYR A 307 17.93 -15.16 -26.13
N ASN A 308 18.96 -15.36 -25.30
CA ASN A 308 20.33 -14.86 -25.52
C ASN A 308 21.30 -16.02 -25.79
N PRO A 309 21.40 -16.52 -27.03
CA PRO A 309 22.16 -17.74 -27.33
C PRO A 309 23.67 -17.59 -27.12
N ILE A 310 24.22 -16.37 -27.14
CA ILE A 310 25.65 -16.10 -26.94
C ILE A 310 25.82 -14.84 -26.08
N PRO A 311 25.82 -14.96 -24.73
CA PRO A 311 25.87 -13.81 -23.83
C PRO A 311 27.24 -13.11 -23.88
N ASP A 312 27.27 -11.79 -24.01
CA ASP A 312 28.53 -11.04 -24.00
C ASP A 312 29.23 -11.06 -22.63
N ALA A 313 30.51 -10.66 -22.55
CA ALA A 313 31.23 -10.54 -21.28
C ALA A 313 30.50 -9.60 -20.29
N ILE A 314 29.85 -8.55 -20.81
CA ILE A 314 29.02 -7.62 -20.04
C ILE A 314 27.72 -8.31 -19.56
N ASP A 315 27.07 -9.10 -20.41
CA ASP A 315 25.82 -9.81 -20.04
C ASP A 315 26.08 -10.82 -18.92
N LEU A 316 27.22 -11.52 -18.98
CA LEU A 316 27.68 -12.44 -17.94
C LEU A 316 28.07 -11.70 -16.65
N ALA A 317 28.73 -10.55 -16.77
CA ALA A 317 29.06 -9.70 -15.61
C ALA A 317 27.80 -9.22 -14.90
N LEU A 318 26.82 -8.70 -15.65
CA LEU A 318 25.54 -8.23 -15.12
C LEU A 318 24.76 -9.38 -14.47
N ALA A 319 24.69 -10.54 -15.11
CA ALA A 319 24.05 -11.71 -14.54
C ALA A 319 24.73 -12.16 -13.23
N MET A 320 26.07 -12.15 -13.17
CA MET A 320 26.82 -12.46 -11.96
C MET A 320 26.58 -11.43 -10.85
N GLU A 321 26.54 -10.14 -11.19
CA GLU A 321 26.30 -9.07 -10.22
C GLU A 321 24.87 -9.12 -9.68
N THR A 322 23.89 -9.45 -10.54
CA THR A 322 22.51 -9.71 -10.10
C THR A 322 22.41 -10.96 -9.24
N TYR A 323 23.19 -12.00 -9.53
CA TYR A 323 23.30 -13.20 -8.70
C TYR A 323 23.86 -12.84 -7.32
N ALA A 324 25.01 -12.17 -7.25
CA ALA A 324 25.69 -11.80 -6.01
C ALA A 324 24.80 -10.96 -5.09
N ARG A 325 24.05 -9.99 -5.64
CA ARG A 325 23.10 -9.19 -4.87
C ARG A 325 21.81 -9.91 -4.48
N SER A 326 21.50 -11.04 -5.12
CA SER A 326 20.31 -11.87 -4.82
C SER A 326 20.58 -13.01 -3.83
N MET A 327 21.85 -13.27 -3.51
CA MET A 327 22.30 -14.32 -2.57
C MET A 327 21.64 -14.30 -1.17
N PRO A 328 21.50 -13.15 -0.47
CA PRO A 328 21.03 -13.15 0.93
C PRO A 328 19.57 -13.61 1.10
N SER A 329 18.82 -13.82 0.02
CA SER A 329 17.42 -14.24 0.04
C SER A 329 17.18 -15.72 -0.32
N ARG A 330 18.22 -16.54 -0.54
CA ARG A 330 18.10 -17.89 -1.14
C ARG A 330 18.75 -19.02 -0.34
N SER A 331 18.31 -20.25 -0.62
CA SER A 331 18.94 -21.47 -0.13
C SER A 331 20.27 -21.74 -0.84
N ASP A 332 21.24 -22.32 -0.12
CA ASP A 332 22.59 -22.59 -0.65
C ASP A 332 22.59 -23.54 -1.88
N GLU A 333 21.61 -24.45 -1.96
CA GLU A 333 21.47 -25.40 -3.08
C GLU A 333 20.98 -24.74 -4.38
N GLU A 334 20.04 -23.81 -4.29
CA GLU A 334 19.55 -23.06 -5.46
C GLU A 334 20.63 -22.09 -5.97
N ASN A 335 21.35 -21.46 -5.05
CA ASN A 335 22.47 -20.57 -5.34
C ASN A 335 23.59 -21.31 -6.11
N THR A 336 24.02 -22.46 -5.61
CA THR A 336 25.04 -23.28 -6.29
C THR A 336 24.58 -23.76 -7.68
N SER A 337 23.30 -24.13 -7.84
CA SER A 337 22.76 -24.57 -9.15
C SER A 337 22.75 -23.46 -10.21
N LEU A 338 22.42 -22.23 -9.82
CA LEU A 338 22.39 -21.07 -10.72
C LEU A 338 23.80 -20.61 -11.05
N LEU A 339 24.69 -20.55 -10.07
CA LEU A 339 26.11 -20.27 -10.29
C LEU A 339 26.73 -21.27 -11.27
N LEU A 340 26.37 -22.55 -11.15
CA LEU A 340 26.76 -23.58 -12.10
C LEU A 340 26.16 -23.35 -13.50
N ASP A 341 24.90 -22.93 -13.64
CA ASP A 341 24.33 -22.60 -14.96
C ASP A 341 25.04 -21.41 -15.62
N ILE A 342 25.31 -20.36 -14.86
CA ILE A 342 26.05 -19.17 -15.32
C ILE A 342 27.45 -19.57 -15.81
N CYS A 343 28.16 -20.40 -15.03
CA CYS A 343 29.51 -20.86 -15.37
C CYS A 343 29.51 -21.85 -16.55
N VAL A 344 28.55 -22.76 -16.63
CA VAL A 344 28.44 -23.72 -17.74
C VAL A 344 28.17 -23.00 -19.05
N ARG A 345 27.31 -21.98 -19.05
CA ARG A 345 26.97 -21.24 -20.28
C ARG A 345 28.07 -20.26 -20.71
N SER A 346 28.83 -19.69 -19.77
CA SER A 346 30.05 -18.94 -20.13
C SER A 346 31.12 -19.82 -20.76
N ILE A 347 31.18 -21.10 -20.37
CA ILE A 347 32.01 -22.12 -21.02
C ILE A 347 31.45 -22.43 -22.41
N LEU A 348 30.15 -22.73 -22.55
CA LEU A 348 29.54 -23.08 -23.84
C LEU A 348 29.63 -21.97 -24.91
N LYS A 349 29.83 -20.71 -24.52
CA LYS A 349 30.06 -19.58 -25.45
C LYS A 349 31.36 -19.69 -26.26
N ASN A 350 32.40 -20.33 -25.71
CA ASN A 350 33.70 -20.35 -26.39
C ASN A 350 33.84 -21.60 -27.26
N ASP A 351 34.40 -21.45 -28.46
CA ASP A 351 34.82 -22.57 -29.31
C ASP A 351 36.07 -23.23 -28.72
N TRP A 352 35.87 -24.10 -27.73
CA TRP A 352 36.96 -24.81 -27.05
C TRP A 352 37.75 -25.73 -27.99
N SER A 353 37.19 -26.13 -29.14
CA SER A 353 37.91 -26.89 -30.15
C SER A 353 39.11 -26.12 -30.71
N ALA A 354 38.98 -24.81 -30.95
CA ALA A 354 40.06 -23.95 -31.41
C ALA A 354 41.08 -23.69 -30.29
N VAL A 355 40.62 -23.48 -29.07
CA VAL A 355 41.47 -23.26 -27.89
C VAL A 355 42.29 -24.51 -27.53
N ILE A 356 41.68 -25.70 -27.58
CA ILE A 356 42.34 -26.98 -27.33
C ILE A 356 43.34 -27.32 -28.45
N ASN A 357 43.06 -26.94 -29.69
CA ASN A 357 43.99 -27.13 -30.79
C ASN A 357 45.17 -26.16 -30.70
N ALA A 358 44.93 -24.91 -30.32
CA ALA A 358 45.98 -23.93 -30.04
C ALA A 358 46.83 -24.33 -28.82
N SER A 359 46.22 -24.84 -27.74
CA SER A 359 46.95 -25.29 -26.55
C SER A 359 47.86 -26.49 -26.79
N LYS A 360 47.56 -27.30 -27.81
CA LYS A 360 48.40 -28.41 -28.27
C LYS A 360 49.54 -27.97 -29.20
N GLN A 361 49.45 -26.77 -29.78
CA GLN A 361 50.41 -26.24 -30.76
C GLN A 361 51.36 -25.17 -30.17
N SER A 362 50.96 -24.47 -29.10
CA SER A 362 51.73 -23.40 -28.47
C SER A 362 52.64 -23.89 -27.32
N PRO A 363 53.96 -23.59 -27.33
CA PRO A 363 54.89 -23.99 -26.26
C PRO A 363 55.15 -22.94 -25.18
N THR A 364 54.51 -21.76 -25.21
CA THR A 364 54.82 -20.63 -24.30
C THR A 364 53.62 -20.19 -23.46
N ASP A 365 53.80 -20.10 -22.13
CA ASP A 365 52.74 -19.73 -21.16
C ASP A 365 52.09 -18.36 -21.46
N ALA A 366 52.81 -17.41 -22.07
CA ALA A 366 52.31 -16.08 -22.39
C ALA A 366 51.25 -16.05 -23.52
N GLU A 367 51.40 -16.90 -24.54
CA GLU A 367 50.43 -16.99 -25.64
C GLU A 367 49.17 -17.73 -25.21
N LEU A 368 49.33 -18.73 -24.34
CA LEU A 368 48.20 -19.41 -23.70
C LEU A 368 47.38 -18.44 -22.85
N LEU A 369 48.03 -17.52 -22.13
CA LEU A 369 47.33 -16.48 -21.36
C LEU A 369 46.57 -15.49 -22.24
N GLN A 370 47.12 -15.11 -23.39
CA GLN A 370 46.42 -14.21 -24.31
C GLN A 370 45.17 -14.88 -24.92
N ILE A 371 45.26 -16.17 -25.22
CA ILE A 371 44.14 -16.98 -25.73
C ILE A 371 43.10 -17.21 -24.62
N LEU A 372 43.53 -17.46 -23.38
CA LEU A 372 42.65 -17.61 -22.23
C LEU A 372 41.96 -16.30 -21.84
N ASN A 373 42.65 -15.15 -21.87
CA ASN A 373 42.06 -13.83 -21.61
C ASN A 373 40.93 -13.48 -22.59
N ALA A 374 40.97 -14.03 -23.81
CA ALA A 374 39.90 -13.85 -24.80
C ALA A 374 38.65 -14.71 -24.53
N THR A 375 38.71 -15.64 -23.56
CA THR A 375 37.58 -16.51 -23.22
C THR A 375 36.62 -15.83 -22.23
N ALA A 376 35.32 -16.01 -22.46
CA ALA A 376 34.27 -15.46 -21.60
C ALA A 376 34.31 -16.00 -20.16
N PHE A 377 34.87 -17.20 -19.97
CA PHE A 377 35.06 -17.79 -18.65
C PHE A 377 36.22 -17.12 -17.88
N PHE A 378 37.31 -16.76 -18.55
CA PHE A 378 38.41 -16.05 -17.91
C PHE A 378 38.05 -14.60 -17.59
N SER A 379 37.30 -13.91 -18.46
CA SER A 379 36.80 -12.57 -18.11
C SER A 379 35.91 -12.62 -16.87
N LEU A 380 35.07 -13.66 -16.76
CA LEU A 380 34.23 -13.90 -15.59
C LEU A 380 35.08 -14.25 -14.35
N ALA A 381 36.12 -15.07 -14.48
CA ALA A 381 37.07 -15.38 -13.39
C ALA A 381 37.88 -14.13 -12.95
N SER A 382 38.25 -13.25 -13.87
CA SER A 382 38.92 -11.97 -13.54
C SER A 382 37.98 -10.97 -12.85
N LEU A 383 36.68 -11.07 -13.08
CA LEU A 383 35.67 -10.29 -12.37
C LEU A 383 35.53 -10.74 -10.91
N PHE A 384 35.71 -12.04 -10.62
CA PHE A 384 35.80 -12.55 -9.25
C PHE A 384 36.98 -11.94 -8.47
N ASP A 385 38.12 -11.73 -9.14
CA ASP A 385 39.31 -11.14 -8.51
C ASP A 385 39.23 -9.60 -8.36
N SER A 386 38.44 -8.92 -9.20
CA SER A 386 38.43 -7.44 -9.28
C SER A 386 37.23 -6.76 -8.61
N GLN A 387 36.10 -7.45 -8.44
CA GLN A 387 34.94 -6.86 -7.76
C GLN A 387 35.03 -7.03 -6.23
N GLU A 388 35.24 -5.91 -5.52
CA GLU A 388 35.20 -5.84 -4.05
C GLU A 388 33.90 -6.44 -3.46
N LEU A 389 32.81 -6.43 -4.22
CA LEU A 389 31.49 -6.91 -3.82
C LEU A 389 31.38 -8.45 -3.78
N LEU A 390 32.11 -9.16 -4.63
CA LEU A 390 32.20 -10.63 -4.59
C LEU A 390 33.11 -11.08 -3.44
N TYR A 391 34.17 -10.31 -3.18
CA TYR A 391 35.08 -10.51 -2.07
C TYR A 391 34.40 -10.26 -0.71
N SER A 392 33.56 -9.23 -0.59
CA SER A 392 32.80 -8.94 0.63
C SER A 392 31.73 -10.00 0.93
N MET A 393 31.19 -10.68 -0.10
CA MET A 393 30.15 -11.70 0.02
C MET A 393 30.70 -13.14 0.08
N ASN A 394 32.04 -13.32 0.06
CA ASN A 394 32.72 -14.62 0.13
C ASN A 394 32.23 -15.65 -0.92
N ILE A 395 31.87 -15.17 -2.12
CA ILE A 395 31.36 -16.02 -3.19
C ILE A 395 32.54 -16.62 -3.95
N THR A 396 32.77 -17.90 -3.76
CA THR A 396 33.81 -18.65 -4.48
C THR A 396 33.25 -19.25 -5.77
N LEU A 397 34.12 -19.41 -6.77
CA LEU A 397 33.81 -20.22 -7.94
C LEU A 397 33.39 -21.63 -7.49
N PRO A 398 32.36 -22.23 -8.10
CA PRO A 398 31.96 -23.58 -7.77
C PRO A 398 33.08 -24.57 -8.08
N ASP A 399 33.11 -25.70 -7.36
CA ASP A 399 34.12 -26.73 -7.56
C ASP A 399 34.23 -27.12 -9.03
N ILE A 400 35.44 -26.98 -9.58
CA ILE A 400 35.75 -27.23 -11.00
C ILE A 400 35.41 -28.67 -11.40
N VAL A 401 35.45 -29.59 -10.43
CA VAL A 401 35.07 -31.00 -10.60
C VAL A 401 33.56 -31.16 -10.77
N LEU A 402 32.74 -30.35 -10.08
CA LEU A 402 31.29 -30.31 -10.29
C LEU A 402 30.95 -29.63 -11.62
N LEU A 403 31.66 -28.55 -11.96
CA LEU A 403 31.49 -27.81 -13.22
C LEU A 403 31.81 -28.68 -14.44
N ALA A 404 32.91 -29.44 -14.42
CA ALA A 404 33.35 -30.27 -15.54
C ALA A 404 32.53 -31.56 -15.75
N ASN A 405 31.77 -31.98 -14.74
CA ASN A 405 30.95 -33.19 -14.77
C ASN A 405 29.48 -32.93 -15.12
N ASP A 406 29.08 -31.66 -15.26
CA ASP A 406 27.71 -31.27 -15.59
C ASP A 406 27.27 -31.88 -16.93
N SER A 407 26.09 -32.50 -16.91
CA SER A 407 25.42 -33.06 -18.08
C SER A 407 25.21 -32.08 -19.23
N ARG A 408 25.10 -30.77 -18.92
CA ARG A 408 24.84 -29.69 -19.88
C ARG A 408 26.02 -29.36 -20.80
N LEU A 409 27.24 -29.79 -20.45
CA LEU A 409 28.46 -29.56 -21.25
C LEU A 409 28.59 -30.49 -22.48
N GLY A 410 27.71 -31.49 -22.63
CA GLY A 410 27.65 -32.35 -23.82
C GLY A 410 29.00 -32.97 -24.19
N ILE A 411 29.59 -32.51 -25.31
CA ILE A 411 30.84 -33.02 -25.90
C ILE A 411 32.08 -32.63 -25.07
N LEU A 412 31.99 -31.60 -24.23
CA LEU A 412 33.09 -31.11 -23.40
C LEU A 412 33.15 -31.79 -22.02
N ARG A 413 32.16 -32.64 -21.71
CA ARG A 413 32.07 -33.35 -20.43
C ARG A 413 33.25 -34.30 -20.24
N GLY A 414 33.99 -34.12 -19.15
CA GLY A 414 35.14 -34.98 -18.80
C GLY A 414 36.38 -34.82 -19.69
N ASN A 415 36.47 -33.76 -20.51
CA ASN A 415 37.66 -33.52 -21.32
C ASN A 415 38.84 -33.09 -20.43
N THR A 416 39.89 -33.91 -20.37
CA THR A 416 41.05 -33.71 -19.48
C THR A 416 41.80 -32.41 -19.73
N GLU A 417 41.87 -31.96 -21.00
CA GLU A 417 42.52 -30.69 -21.34
C GLU A 417 41.69 -29.48 -20.93
N LEU A 418 40.36 -29.56 -21.01
CA LEU A 418 39.48 -28.50 -20.54
C LEU A 418 39.55 -28.39 -19.00
N ILE A 419 39.58 -29.51 -18.30
CA ILE A 419 39.78 -29.53 -16.84
C ILE A 419 41.14 -28.92 -16.46
N ARG A 420 42.21 -29.25 -17.21
CA ARG A 420 43.54 -28.68 -16.99
C ARG A 420 43.56 -27.17 -17.21
N LEU A 421 42.92 -26.69 -18.28
CA LEU A 421 42.80 -25.25 -18.58
C LEU A 421 41.98 -24.51 -17.52
N LEU A 422 40.85 -25.07 -17.08
CA LEU A 422 40.04 -24.50 -16.00
C LEU A 422 40.76 -24.51 -14.65
N GLN A 423 41.56 -25.55 -14.37
CA GLN A 423 42.43 -25.60 -13.18
C GLN A 423 43.57 -24.58 -13.26
N THR A 424 44.12 -24.30 -14.44
CA THR A 424 45.13 -23.24 -14.59
C THR A 424 44.53 -21.85 -14.42
N THR A 425 43.30 -21.62 -14.88
CA THR A 425 42.62 -20.34 -14.65
C THR A 425 42.27 -20.15 -13.18
N ALA A 426 41.79 -21.18 -12.49
CA ALA A 426 41.47 -21.10 -11.06
C ALA A 426 42.70 -21.12 -10.13
N GLY A 427 43.77 -21.79 -10.54
CA GLY A 427 45.06 -21.77 -9.82
C GLY A 427 45.82 -20.45 -9.98
N MET A 428 45.45 -19.61 -10.96
CA MET A 428 45.96 -18.26 -11.11
C MET A 428 45.17 -17.24 -10.29
N THR A 429 43.85 -17.40 -10.16
CA THR A 429 43.02 -16.63 -9.23
C THR A 429 43.31 -16.97 -7.76
N SER A 430 43.78 -18.18 -7.45
CA SER A 430 44.26 -18.53 -6.11
C SER A 430 45.68 -18.04 -5.80
N ARG A 431 46.42 -17.55 -6.80
CA ARG A 431 47.79 -17.01 -6.66
C ARG A 431 47.82 -15.48 -6.63
N SER A 432 46.71 -14.82 -6.95
CA SER A 432 46.44 -13.39 -6.74
C SER A 432 45.82 -13.10 -5.36
N MET A 433 45.32 -14.12 -4.65
CA MET A 433 45.15 -14.14 -3.19
C MET A 433 46.50 -14.13 -2.48
#